data_AF-A0A1U7HLI1-F1
#
_entry.id   AF-A0A1U7HLI1-F1
#
_cell.length_a   1.000
_cell.length_b   1.000
_cell.length_c   1.000
_cell.angle_alpha   90.00
_cell.angle_beta   90.00
_cell.angle_gamma   90.00
#
_symmetry.space_group_name_H-M   'P 1'
#
loop_
_entity.id
_entity.type
_entity.pdbx_description
1 polymer ?
#
loop_
_entity_poly.entity_id
_entity_poly.type
_entity_poly.pdbx_seq_one_letter_code
_entity_poly.pdbx_strand_id
1 'polypeptide(L)' 'MFISYIFLSFICLVSAWIFFNDRDPIHSLAAIFTGLLTLVWLFILTPLLLKLPLVIASVFVFHSIEIASKN' A
#
# COMPACT_ATOMS: atom_id res chain seq x y z
N MET A 1 -19.80 -3.69 -0.83
CA MET A 1 -18.70 -3.85 0.17
C MET A 1 -17.56 -4.71 -0.37
N PHE A 2 -17.80 -5.94 -0.85
CA PHE A 2 -16.70 -6.79 -1.37
C PHE A 2 -15.96 -6.20 -2.57
N ILE A 3 -16.70 -5.66 -3.55
CA ILE A 3 -16.15 -5.04 -4.78
C ILE A 3 -15.22 -3.85 -4.46
N SER A 4 -15.56 -3.03 -3.46
CA SER A 4 -14.72 -1.90 -3.06
C SER A 4 -13.38 -2.36 -2.49
N TYR A 5 -13.31 -3.49 -1.77
CA TYR A 5 -12.04 -4.05 -1.31
C TYR A 5 -11.17 -4.54 -2.46
N ILE A 6 -11.75 -5.27 -3.42
CA ILE A 6 -11.03 -5.73 -4.63
C ILE A 6 -10.45 -4.54 -5.38
N PHE A 7 -11.27 -3.50 -5.57
CA PHE A 7 -10.85 -2.29 -6.28
C PHE A 7 -9.70 -1.57 -5.57
N LEU A 8 -9.78 -1.39 -4.25
CA LEU A 8 -8.71 -0.78 -3.46
C LEU A 8 -7.43 -1.63 -3.44
N SER A 9 -7.55 -2.95 -3.31
CA SER A 9 -6.41 -3.86 -3.39
C SER A 9 -5.73 -3.81 -4.76
N PHE A 10 -6.51 -3.71 -5.83
CA PHE A 10 -5.99 -3.56 -7.19
C PHE A 10 -5.21 -2.24 -7.35
N ILE A 11 -5.74 -1.12 -6.85
CA ILE A 11 -5.04 0.18 -6.88
C ILE A 11 -3.71 0.11 -6.09
N CYS A 12 -3.69 -0.54 -4.93
CA CYS A 12 -2.45 -0.75 -4.18
C CYS A 12 -1.40 -1.54 -4.98
N LEU A 13 -1.80 -2.62 -5.66
CA LEU A 13 -0.90 -3.43 -6.48
C LEU A 13 -0.33 -2.63 -7.66
N VAL A 14 -1.18 -1.89 -8.36
CA VAL A 14 -0.75 -1.03 -9.48
C VAL A 14 0.18 0.08 -8.99
N SER A 15 -0.11 0.70 -7.84
CA SER A 15 0.74 1.73 -7.26
C SER A 15 2.11 1.19 -6.86
N ALA A 16 2.16 0.01 -6.24
CA ALA A 16 3.43 -0.66 -5.93
C ALA A 16 4.21 -1.02 -7.20
N TRP A 17 3.54 -1.53 -8.23
CA TRP A 17 4.16 -1.84 -9.52
C TRP A 17 4.80 -0.61 -10.15
N ILE A 18 4.08 0.51 -10.21
CA ILE A 18 4.60 1.78 -10.75
C ILE A 18 5.81 2.24 -9.94
N PHE A 19 5.74 2.18 -8.61
CA PHE A 19 6.85 2.57 -7.75
C PHE A 19 8.14 1.77 -8.02
N PHE A 20 8.04 0.46 -8.25
CA PHE A 20 9.22 -0.39 -8.48
C PHE A 20 9.73 -0.37 -9.93
N ASN A 21 8.86 -0.13 -10.91
CA ASN A 21 9.19 -0.30 -12.33
C ASN A 21 9.41 1.03 -13.07
N ASP A 22 8.93 2.15 -12.52
CA ASP A 22 9.11 3.47 -13.13
C ASP A 22 10.40 4.14 -12.64
N ARG A 23 11.11 4.81 -13.55
CA ARG A 23 12.33 5.57 -13.26
C ARG A 23 12.07 7.06 -13.10
N ASP A 24 10.87 7.51 -13.46
CA ASP A 24 10.49 8.92 -13.32
C ASP A 24 10.12 9.24 -11.86
N PRO A 25 10.83 10.16 -11.20
CA PRO A 25 10.64 10.44 -9.78
C PRO A 25 9.24 11.04 -9.50
N ILE A 26 8.66 11.75 -10.47
CA ILE A 26 7.32 12.35 -10.34
C ILE A 26 6.24 11.25 -10.34
N HIS A 27 6.34 10.27 -11.25
CA HIS A 27 5.41 9.14 -11.30
C HIS A 27 5.55 8.25 -10.07
N SER A 28 6.78 8.01 -9.61
CA SER A 28 7.05 7.28 -8.38
C SER A 28 6.43 7.98 -7.16
N LEU A 29 6.60 9.30 -7.04
CA LEU A 29 5.99 10.09 -5.97
C LEU A 29 4.44 10.02 -6.02
N ALA A 30 3.84 10.17 -7.20
CA ALA A 30 2.39 10.07 -7.37
C ALA A 30 1.85 8.68 -7.00
N ALA A 31 2.60 7.62 -7.33
CA ALA A 31 2.27 6.25 -6.95
C ALA A 31 2.31 6.04 -5.43
N ILE A 32 3.30 6.61 -4.74
CA ILE A 32 3.39 6.57 -3.26
C ILE A 32 2.17 7.26 -2.64
N PHE A 33 1.82 8.47 -3.07
CA PHE A 33 0.65 9.20 -2.55
C PHE A 33 -0.65 8.44 -2.80
N THR A 34 -0.81 7.88 -4.00
CA THR A 34 -1.99 7.09 -4.37
C THR A 34 -2.08 5.83 -3.52
N GLY A 35 -0.97 5.12 -3.32
CA GLY A 35 -0.91 3.95 -2.44
C GLY A 35 -1.26 4.27 -0.98
N LEU A 36 -0.72 5.38 -0.44
CA LEU A 36 -1.02 5.86 0.91
C LEU A 36 -2.51 6.19 1.08
N LEU A 37 -3.10 6.93 0.14
CA LEU A 37 -4.52 7.28 0.18
C LEU A 37 -5.41 6.02 0.15
N THR A 38 -5.03 5.06 -0.70
CA THR A 38 -5.75 3.79 -0.86
C THR A 38 -5.68 2.93 0.41
N LEU A 39 -4.52 2.90 1.08
CA LEU A 39 -4.35 2.24 2.38
C LEU A 39 -5.21 2.90 3.48
N VAL A 40 -5.29 4.22 3.52
CA VAL A 40 -6.16 4.95 4.46
C VAL A 40 -7.62 4.59 4.21
N TRP A 41 -8.07 4.56 2.96
CA TRP A 41 -9.43 4.14 2.62
C TRP A 41 -9.71 2.68 2.97
N LEU A 42 -8.77 1.77 2.72
CA LEU A 42 -8.86 0.39 3.20
C LEU A 42 -9.02 0.38 4.72
N PHE A 43 -8.21 1.13 5.46
CA PHE A 43 -8.26 1.16 6.92
C PHE A 43 -9.59 1.70 7.47
N ILE A 44 -10.20 2.68 6.81
CA ILE A 44 -11.51 3.25 7.20
C ILE A 44 -12.63 2.25 6.93
N LEU A 45 -12.65 1.65 5.73
CA LEU A 45 -13.72 0.76 5.30
C LEU A 45 -13.67 -0.61 6.01
N THR A 46 -12.47 -1.07 6.37
CA THR A 46 -12.26 -2.41 6.94
C THR A 46 -12.85 -2.52 8.36
N PRO A 47 -13.72 -3.52 8.64
CA PRO A 47 -14.24 -3.76 9.98
C PRO A 47 -13.11 -4.17 10.94
N LEU A 48 -13.28 -3.88 12.24
CA LEU A 48 -12.24 -3.95 13.27
C LEU A 48 -11.42 -5.25 13.25
N LEU A 49 -12.07 -6.39 13.00
CA LEU A 49 -11.44 -7.72 12.95
C LEU A 49 -10.45 -7.89 11.79
N LEU A 50 -10.69 -7.23 10.66
CA LEU A 50 -9.82 -7.30 9.48
C LEU A 50 -8.72 -6.22 9.49
N LYS A 51 -8.73 -5.28 10.45
CA LYS A 51 -7.65 -4.30 10.61
C LYS A 51 -6.36 -4.90 11.17
N LEU A 52 -6.47 -5.91 12.03
CA LEU A 52 -5.34 -6.64 12.62
C LEU A 52 -4.34 -7.18 11.58
N PRO A 53 -4.75 -7.99 10.59
CA PRO A 53 -3.83 -8.49 9.56
C PRO A 53 -3.25 -7.37 8.70
N LEU A 54 -4.00 -6.28 8.47
CA LEU A 54 -3.56 -5.13 7.67
C LEU A 54 -2.45 -4.34 8.39
N VAL A 55 -2.58 -4.16 9.71
CA VAL A 55 -1.54 -3.56 10.55
C VAL A 55 -0.29 -4.43 10.57
N ILE A 56 -0.43 -5.74 10.78
CA ILE A 56 0.70 -6.68 10.76
C ILE A 56 1.43 -6.63 9.41
N ALA A 57 0.70 -6.65 8.29
CA ALA A 57 1.27 -6.57 6.96
C ALA A 57 2.04 -5.26 6.74
N SER A 58 1.47 -4.12 7.18
CA SER A 58 2.14 -2.82 7.07
C SER A 58 3.43 -2.76 7.90
N VAL A 59 3.44 -3.27 9.14
CA VAL A 59 4.64 -3.36 9.99
C VAL A 59 5.72 -4.20 9.31
N PHE A 60 5.35 -5.32 8.70
CA PHE A 60 6.29 -6.19 8.00
C PHE A 60 6.93 -5.52 6.78
N VAL A 61 6.13 -4.74 6.02
CA VAL A 61 6.62 -3.95 4.88
C VAL A 61 7.60 -2.87 5.35
N PHE A 62 7.26 -2.11 6.39
CA PHE A 62 8.16 -1.09 6.94
C PHE A 62 9.47 -1.69 7.46
N HIS A 63 9.40 -2.84 8.14
CA HIS A 63 10.59 -3.54 8.61
C HIS A 63 11.48 -4.02 7.45
N SER A 64 10.88 -4.50 6.36
CA SER A 64 11.62 -4.93 5.17
C SER A 64 12.32 -3.76 4.47
N ILE A 65 11.68 -2.59 4.44
CA ILE A 65 12.27 -1.35 3.92
C ILE A 65 13.45 -0.90 4.78
N GLU A 66 13.34 -1.01 6.11
CA GLU A 66 14.43 -0.68 7.04
C GLU A 66 15.66 -1.58 6.83
N ILE A 67 15.45 -2.89 6.65
CA ILE A 67 16.53 -3.85 6.36
C ILE A 67 17.18 -3.52 5.02
N ALA A 68 16.38 -3.26 3.97
CA ALA A 68 16.88 -2.91 2.65
C ALA A 68 17.66 -1.58 2.64
N SER A 69 17.32 -0.64 3.53
CA SER A 69 18.03 0.64 3.68
C SER A 69 19.39 0.51 4.38
N LYS A 70 19.67 -0.60 5.06
CA LYS A 70 20.91 -0.82 5.82
C LYS A 70 21.97 -1.62 5.04
N ASN A 71 21.62 -2.17 3.87
CA ASN A 71 22.52 -2.87 2.94
C ASN A 71 22.90 -1.95 1.78
#